data_AF-A0AA41SZ75-F1
#
_entry.id   AF-A0AA41SZ75-F1
#
_cell.length_a   1.000
_cell.length_b   1.000
_cell.length_c   1.000
_cell.angle_alpha   90.00
_cell.angle_beta   90.00
_cell.angle_gamma   90.00
#
_symmetry.space_group_name_H-M   'P 1'
#
loop_
_entity.id
_entity.type
_entity.pdbx_description
1 polymer ?
#
loop_
_entity_poly.entity_id
_entity_poly.type
_entity_poly.pdbx_seq_one_letter_code
_entity_poly.pdbx_strand_id
1 'polypeptide(L)'
;DSHQFRVMAAVLRHCLLIVGPTEDKTEELHSNAVNLLSNVPVSCLDVLICPLTHEESAQEATTLDELPSDKTAEKETVLKNNTMVYNGMNMEAIHVLLNFMEKRIDKGSSYREGLTPVLSLLTECSRAHRNIRKFLKDQVLPPLRDVTNRPEVGSTVRNKLVRLMTHVDLGVKQIAAEFLFVLCKERVDSLLKYTGYGNAAGLLAARGLLAGGRGDNWYSEDEDTDTEEYKNAKPNINLITGHLEEPMPNPIDEMTEEQKEYEAMKLVNMLDKLSREELLKPMGLKPDGTITPLEEALNQYSVLEETSSDTD
;
A
#
# COMPACT_ATOMS: atom_id res chain seq x y z
N ASP A 1 -17.67 -24.95 -20.87
CA ASP A 1 -16.62 -23.89 -20.87
C ASP A 1 -15.87 -23.78 -19.55
N SER A 2 -16.53 -23.49 -18.41
CA SER A 2 -15.84 -23.32 -17.11
C SER A 2 -14.94 -24.52 -16.69
N HIS A 3 -15.35 -25.75 -16.97
CA HIS A 3 -14.51 -26.93 -16.69
C HIS A 3 -13.20 -26.92 -17.49
N GLN A 4 -13.22 -26.55 -18.77
CA GLN A 4 -12.03 -26.51 -19.61
C GLN A 4 -11.03 -25.45 -19.11
N PHE A 5 -11.54 -24.28 -18.67
CA PHE A 5 -10.72 -23.26 -18.04
C PHE A 5 -10.07 -23.74 -16.74
N ARG A 6 -10.79 -24.50 -15.90
CA ARG A 6 -10.23 -25.10 -14.67
C ARG A 6 -9.13 -26.12 -14.98
N VAL A 7 -9.31 -26.95 -16.01
CA VAL A 7 -8.28 -27.91 -16.44
C VAL A 7 -7.05 -27.17 -16.96
N MET A 8 -7.24 -26.15 -17.78
CA MET A 8 -6.14 -25.30 -18.25
C MET A 8 -5.41 -24.63 -17.09
N ALA A 9 -6.14 -24.05 -16.12
CA ALA A 9 -5.55 -23.47 -14.93
C ALA A 9 -4.75 -24.49 -14.10
N ALA A 10 -5.21 -25.74 -14.00
CA ALA A 10 -4.47 -26.82 -13.34
C ALA A 10 -3.14 -27.15 -14.05
N VAL A 11 -3.14 -27.21 -15.38
CA VAL A 11 -1.92 -27.42 -16.18
C VAL A 11 -0.96 -26.25 -15.99
N LEU A 12 -1.48 -25.01 -16.04
CA LEU A 12 -0.67 -23.81 -15.84
C LEU A 12 -0.11 -23.71 -14.42
N ARG A 13 -0.86 -24.15 -13.40
CA ARG A 13 -0.35 -24.32 -12.03
C ARG A 13 0.86 -25.25 -12.00
N HIS A 14 0.78 -26.39 -12.69
CA HIS A 14 1.91 -27.32 -12.77
C HIS A 14 3.10 -26.68 -13.48
N CYS A 15 2.90 -25.93 -14.56
CA CYS A 15 3.96 -25.19 -15.25
C CYS A 15 4.65 -24.16 -14.34
N LEU A 16 3.92 -23.51 -13.42
CA LEU A 16 4.51 -22.59 -12.45
C LEU A 16 5.41 -23.30 -11.42
N LEU A 17 5.12 -24.56 -11.10
CA LEU A 17 5.88 -25.34 -10.12
C LEU A 17 7.09 -26.06 -10.72
N ILE A 18 7.19 -26.11 -12.05
CA ILE A 18 8.33 -26.72 -12.75
C ILE A 18 9.49 -25.73 -12.86
N VAL A 19 10.71 -26.24 -12.66
CA VAL A 19 11.97 -25.56 -12.99
C VAL A 19 12.45 -26.07 -14.34
N GLY A 20 12.68 -25.15 -15.27
CA GLY A 20 13.23 -25.44 -16.59
C GLY A 20 14.73 -25.79 -16.54
N PRO A 21 15.33 -26.18 -17.69
CA PRO A 21 16.74 -26.56 -17.75
C PRO A 21 17.70 -25.40 -17.45
N THR A 22 17.26 -24.16 -17.65
CA THR A 22 17.99 -22.93 -17.31
C THR A 22 17.06 -21.95 -16.61
N GLU A 23 17.62 -20.97 -15.89
CA GLU A 23 16.83 -19.91 -15.24
C GLU A 23 16.02 -19.12 -16.28
N ASP A 24 16.64 -18.77 -17.42
CA ASP A 24 15.97 -18.05 -18.52
C ASP A 24 14.75 -18.81 -19.07
N LYS A 25 14.89 -20.14 -19.25
CA LYS A 25 13.78 -20.98 -19.74
C LYS A 25 12.68 -21.17 -18.70
N THR A 26 13.05 -21.14 -17.42
CA THR A 26 12.08 -21.13 -16.32
C THR A 26 11.30 -19.82 -16.32
N GLU A 27 11.98 -18.67 -16.45
CA GLU A 27 11.33 -17.36 -16.50
C GLU A 27 10.42 -17.23 -17.73
N GLU A 28 10.85 -17.72 -18.90
CA GLU A 28 10.04 -17.74 -20.13
C GLU A 28 8.77 -18.59 -19.97
N LEU A 29 8.90 -19.78 -19.38
CA LEU A 29 7.77 -20.66 -19.07
C LEU A 29 6.78 -19.99 -18.11
N HIS A 30 7.27 -19.41 -17.02
CA HIS A 30 6.44 -18.72 -16.03
C HIS A 30 5.76 -17.50 -16.64
N SER A 31 6.47 -16.73 -17.47
CA SER A 31 5.90 -15.57 -18.18
C SER A 31 4.75 -15.97 -19.10
N ASN A 32 4.91 -17.04 -19.87
CA ASN A 32 3.86 -17.54 -20.75
C ASN A 32 2.68 -18.10 -19.94
N ALA A 33 2.94 -18.79 -18.83
CA ALA A 33 1.90 -19.30 -17.96
C ALA A 33 1.07 -18.18 -17.32
N VAL A 34 1.72 -17.12 -16.81
CA VAL A 34 1.06 -15.93 -16.25
C VAL A 34 0.19 -15.24 -17.30
N ASN A 35 0.70 -15.05 -18.52
CA ASN A 35 -0.04 -14.40 -19.61
C ASN A 35 -1.29 -15.21 -20.03
N LEU A 36 -1.25 -16.53 -19.95
CA LEU A 36 -2.42 -17.36 -20.19
C LEU A 36 -3.38 -17.33 -19.00
N LEU A 37 -2.87 -17.39 -17.77
CA LEU A 37 -3.67 -17.32 -16.54
C LEU A 37 -4.44 -15.99 -16.41
N SER A 38 -3.87 -14.87 -16.85
CA SER A 38 -4.56 -13.56 -16.81
C SER A 38 -5.78 -13.49 -17.73
N ASN A 39 -5.91 -14.40 -18.68
CA ASN A 39 -7.07 -14.53 -19.56
C ASN A 39 -8.11 -15.53 -19.04
N VAL A 40 -7.84 -16.23 -17.93
CA VAL A 40 -8.76 -17.21 -17.33
C VAL A 40 -9.80 -16.50 -16.45
N PRO A 41 -11.10 -16.88 -16.52
CA PRO A 41 -12.11 -16.33 -15.63
C PRO A 41 -11.75 -16.54 -14.15
N VAL A 42 -11.95 -15.50 -13.33
CA VAL A 42 -11.55 -15.48 -11.91
C VAL A 42 -12.13 -16.65 -11.10
N SER A 43 -13.35 -17.10 -11.45
CA SER A 43 -14.02 -18.25 -10.83
C SER A 43 -13.32 -19.60 -11.05
N CYS A 44 -12.32 -19.66 -11.92
CA CYS A 44 -11.52 -20.86 -12.22
C CYS A 44 -10.10 -20.79 -11.67
N LEU A 45 -9.71 -19.66 -11.06
CA LEU A 45 -8.40 -19.47 -10.41
C LEU A 45 -8.37 -20.10 -9.01
N ASP A 46 -9.49 -20.63 -8.52
CA ASP A 46 -9.57 -21.45 -7.31
C ASP A 46 -8.64 -22.66 -7.36
N VAL A 47 -8.39 -23.20 -8.57
CA VAL A 47 -7.47 -24.33 -8.80
C VAL A 47 -6.01 -24.01 -8.47
N LEU A 48 -5.62 -22.73 -8.39
CA LEU A 48 -4.25 -22.36 -8.01
C LEU A 48 -3.91 -22.72 -6.56
N ILE A 49 -4.92 -22.78 -5.70
CA ILE A 49 -4.81 -23.17 -4.30
C ILE A 49 -5.52 -24.52 -4.08
N CYS A 50 -4.97 -25.38 -3.22
CA CYS A 50 -5.58 -26.67 -2.91
C CYS A 50 -5.59 -26.88 -1.40
N PRO A 51 -6.68 -27.37 -0.80
CA PRO A 51 -6.66 -27.85 0.58
C PRO A 51 -5.65 -28.99 0.67
N LEU A 52 -4.83 -29.00 1.71
CA LEU A 52 -3.97 -30.14 1.98
C LEU A 52 -4.84 -31.29 2.46
N THR A 53 -4.70 -32.45 1.84
CA THR A 53 -5.28 -33.69 2.37
C THR A 53 -4.50 -34.08 3.64
N HIS A 54 -5.21 -34.61 4.65
CA HIS A 54 -4.71 -34.93 6.01
C HIS A 54 -3.43 -35.81 6.10
N GLU A 55 -2.88 -36.28 4.99
CA GLU A 55 -1.67 -37.10 4.94
C GLU A 55 -0.37 -36.25 4.99
N GLU A 56 -0.40 -34.97 4.60
CA GLU A 56 0.80 -34.12 4.57
C GLU A 56 1.06 -33.38 5.91
N SER A 57 0.03 -33.21 6.75
CA SER A 57 0.17 -32.57 8.08
C SER A 57 0.88 -33.45 9.12
N ALA A 58 1.03 -34.75 8.86
CA ALA A 58 1.59 -35.70 9.83
C ALA A 58 3.13 -35.82 9.75
N GLN A 59 3.77 -35.36 8.67
CA GLN A 59 5.21 -35.56 8.47
C GLN A 59 6.09 -34.44 9.07
N GLU A 60 5.53 -33.25 9.33
CA GLU A 60 6.30 -32.10 9.87
C GLU A 60 6.46 -32.11 11.40
N ALA A 61 5.64 -32.87 12.14
CA ALA A 61 5.72 -32.92 13.61
C ALA A 61 6.88 -33.79 14.14
N THR A 62 7.54 -34.58 13.29
CA THR A 62 8.49 -35.62 13.72
C THR A 62 9.98 -35.27 13.56
N THR A 63 10.37 -34.12 13.01
CA THR A 63 11.79 -33.85 12.68
C THR A 63 12.52 -32.85 13.58
N LEU A 64 12.01 -32.53 14.76
CA LEU A 64 12.64 -31.54 15.66
C LEU A 64 13.58 -32.12 16.74
N ASP A 65 13.68 -33.45 16.89
CA ASP A 65 14.63 -34.08 17.80
C ASP A 65 15.43 -35.16 17.07
N GLU A 66 16.65 -34.83 16.65
CA GLU A 66 17.83 -35.70 16.73
C GLU A 66 19.09 -34.99 16.19
N LEU A 67 20.13 -34.88 17.03
CA LEU A 67 21.46 -34.41 16.65
C LEU A 67 22.14 -35.39 15.67
N PRO A 68 22.90 -34.93 14.66
CA PRO A 68 23.57 -35.84 13.74
C PRO A 68 24.98 -36.23 14.22
N SER A 69 25.25 -37.53 14.29
CA SER A 69 26.61 -38.09 14.31
C SER A 69 26.95 -38.75 12.96
N ASP A 70 27.92 -38.15 12.27
CA ASP A 70 28.97 -38.70 11.38
C ASP A 70 28.63 -39.69 10.23
N LYS A 71 29.00 -39.26 9.00
CA LYS A 71 29.39 -39.99 7.75
C LYS A 71 28.34 -40.93 7.11
N THR A 72 28.08 -40.94 5.80
CA THR A 72 28.97 -40.92 4.62
C THR A 72 28.14 -40.61 3.36
N ALA A 73 28.78 -40.17 2.28
CA ALA A 73 28.17 -39.63 1.07
C ALA A 73 27.36 -40.62 0.21
N GLU A 74 26.12 -40.25 -0.13
CA GLU A 74 25.50 -40.47 -1.45
C GLU A 74 24.73 -39.20 -1.84
N LYS A 75 25.10 -38.62 -2.99
CA LYS A 75 24.47 -37.42 -3.57
C LYS A 75 23.18 -37.87 -4.27
N GLU A 76 22.09 -37.89 -3.52
CA GLU A 76 20.74 -37.86 -4.08
C GLU A 76 20.10 -36.56 -3.60
N THR A 77 19.78 -35.68 -4.56
CA THR A 77 19.18 -34.37 -4.31
C THR A 77 17.76 -34.56 -3.81
N VAL A 78 17.63 -34.82 -2.51
CA VAL A 78 16.35 -34.80 -1.80
C VAL A 78 15.85 -33.36 -1.79
N LEU A 79 14.88 -33.10 -2.66
CA LEU A 79 14.08 -31.90 -2.71
C LEU A 79 13.41 -31.74 -1.33
N LYS A 80 13.97 -30.90 -0.47
CA LYS A 80 13.27 -30.44 0.75
C LYS A 80 12.09 -29.59 0.29
N ASN A 81 10.94 -30.23 0.09
CA ASN A 81 9.69 -29.54 -0.17
C ASN A 81 9.26 -28.85 1.13
N ASN A 82 9.73 -27.62 1.34
CA ASN A 82 9.06 -26.70 2.25
C ASN A 82 7.71 -26.35 1.61
N THR A 83 6.71 -27.19 1.82
CA THR A 83 5.36 -26.96 1.33
C THR A 83 4.86 -25.66 1.94
N MET A 84 4.62 -24.63 1.12
CA MET A 84 4.17 -23.34 1.63
C MET A 84 2.69 -23.44 2.00
N VAL A 85 2.41 -23.68 3.29
CA VAL A 85 1.05 -23.86 3.81
C VAL A 85 0.56 -22.58 4.50
N TYR A 86 -0.66 -22.16 4.18
CA TYR A 86 -1.33 -21.07 4.88
C TYR A 86 -2.81 -21.39 5.09
N ASN A 87 -3.28 -21.35 6.34
CA ASN A 87 -4.65 -21.72 6.73
C ASN A 87 -5.09 -23.09 6.15
N GLY A 88 -4.20 -24.09 6.13
CA GLY A 88 -4.48 -25.44 5.62
C GLY A 88 -4.55 -25.55 4.09
N MET A 89 -4.19 -24.50 3.35
CA MET A 89 -4.11 -24.49 1.89
C MET A 89 -2.66 -24.47 1.41
N ASN A 90 -2.37 -25.19 0.33
CA ASN A 90 -1.12 -25.07 -0.41
C ASN A 90 -1.11 -23.72 -1.17
N MET A 91 -0.14 -22.86 -0.85
CA MET A 91 0.06 -21.53 -1.44
C MET A 91 1.32 -21.44 -2.31
N GLU A 92 1.94 -22.57 -2.63
CA GLU A 92 3.22 -22.61 -3.34
C GLU A 92 3.16 -21.91 -4.70
N ALA A 93 2.11 -22.17 -5.49
CA ALA A 93 1.91 -21.52 -6.78
C ALA A 93 1.76 -19.99 -6.64
N ILE A 94 1.07 -19.52 -5.59
CA ILE A 94 0.91 -18.09 -5.30
C ILE A 94 2.24 -17.48 -4.85
N HIS A 95 3.03 -18.20 -4.06
CA HIS A 95 4.36 -17.78 -3.63
C HIS A 95 5.32 -17.65 -4.82
N VAL A 96 5.31 -18.61 -5.75
CA VAL A 96 6.07 -18.53 -7.00
C VAL A 96 5.66 -17.31 -7.83
N LEU A 97 4.36 -17.05 -7.96
CA LEU A 97 3.87 -15.85 -8.66
C LEU A 97 4.33 -14.55 -7.99
N LEU A 98 4.36 -14.50 -6.66
CA LEU A 98 4.84 -13.34 -5.92
C LEU A 98 6.35 -13.12 -6.14
N ASN A 99 7.16 -14.17 -6.07
CA ASN A 99 8.60 -14.09 -6.34
C ASN A 99 8.88 -13.70 -7.79
N PHE A 100 8.10 -14.22 -8.73
CA PHE A 100 8.17 -13.85 -10.14
C PHE A 100 7.85 -12.37 -10.35
N MET A 101 6.81 -11.85 -9.69
CA MET A 101 6.48 -10.43 -9.69
C MET A 101 7.63 -9.59 -9.14
N GLU A 102 8.21 -9.96 -7.99
CA GLU A 102 9.34 -9.24 -7.40
C GLU A 102 10.56 -9.20 -8.34
N LYS A 103 10.94 -10.34 -8.92
CA LYS A 103 12.02 -10.40 -9.93
C LYS A 103 11.75 -9.46 -11.11
N ARG A 104 10.49 -9.36 -11.56
CA ARG A 104 10.10 -8.46 -12.66
C ARG A 104 10.15 -6.99 -12.28
N ILE A 105 9.89 -6.65 -11.01
CA ILE A 105 10.08 -5.29 -10.52
C ILE A 105 11.57 -4.96 -10.46
N ASP A 106 12.41 -5.88 -9.98
CA ASP A 106 13.85 -5.66 -9.84
C ASP A 106 14.58 -5.54 -11.18
N LYS A 107 14.07 -6.19 -12.24
CA LYS A 107 14.57 -6.02 -13.61
C LYS A 107 14.42 -4.59 -14.15
N GLY A 108 13.49 -3.80 -13.60
CA GLY A 108 13.39 -2.37 -13.86
C GLY A 108 12.96 -1.95 -15.28
N SER A 109 12.54 -2.89 -16.13
CA SER A 109 12.25 -2.65 -17.54
C SER A 109 10.99 -3.39 -17.99
N SER A 110 10.35 -2.91 -19.06
CA SER A 110 9.18 -3.55 -19.68
C SER A 110 8.01 -3.82 -18.72
N TYR A 111 7.76 -2.94 -17.74
CA TYR A 111 6.71 -3.13 -16.73
C TYR A 111 5.33 -3.42 -17.35
N ARG A 112 4.98 -2.72 -18.42
CA ARG A 112 3.67 -2.87 -19.07
C ARG A 112 3.41 -4.31 -19.52
N GLU A 113 4.38 -4.95 -20.18
CA GLU A 113 4.25 -6.30 -20.72
C GLU A 113 4.65 -7.38 -19.71
N GLY A 114 5.66 -7.11 -18.89
CA GLY A 114 6.24 -8.10 -17.98
C GLY A 114 5.63 -8.15 -16.58
N LEU A 115 5.12 -7.03 -16.07
CA LEU A 115 4.65 -6.88 -14.68
C LEU A 115 3.12 -6.78 -14.58
N THR A 116 2.47 -6.05 -15.49
CA THR A 116 1.00 -5.88 -15.47
C THR A 116 0.23 -7.21 -15.45
N PRO A 117 0.60 -8.24 -16.24
CA PRO A 117 -0.16 -9.50 -16.24
C PRO A 117 -0.12 -10.22 -14.89
N VAL A 118 1.04 -10.27 -14.23
CA VAL A 118 1.17 -10.91 -12.91
C VAL A 118 0.47 -10.12 -11.82
N LEU A 119 0.57 -8.78 -11.83
CA LEU A 119 -0.14 -7.94 -10.87
C LEU A 119 -1.66 -8.05 -11.03
N SER A 120 -2.16 -8.07 -12.26
CA SER A 120 -3.58 -8.28 -12.55
C SER A 120 -4.05 -9.64 -12.04
N LEU A 121 -3.32 -10.71 -12.33
CA LEU A 121 -3.63 -12.06 -11.86
C LEU A 121 -3.69 -12.11 -10.32
N LEU A 122 -2.67 -11.60 -9.63
CA LEU A 122 -2.61 -11.60 -8.16
C LEU A 122 -3.73 -10.73 -7.54
N THR A 123 -4.09 -9.62 -8.19
CA THR A 123 -5.18 -8.73 -7.76
C THR A 123 -6.53 -9.44 -7.84
N GLU A 124 -6.84 -10.06 -8.98
CA GLU A 124 -8.10 -10.79 -9.15
C GLU A 124 -8.18 -12.03 -8.24
N CYS A 125 -7.07 -12.77 -8.08
CA CYS A 125 -6.99 -13.86 -7.12
C CYS A 125 -7.27 -13.37 -5.69
N SER A 126 -6.73 -12.22 -5.30
CA SER A 126 -6.94 -11.61 -3.99
C SER A 126 -8.37 -11.11 -3.78
N ARG A 127 -9.04 -10.65 -4.84
CA ARG A 127 -10.43 -10.23 -4.77
C ARG A 127 -11.36 -11.42 -4.55
N ALA A 128 -11.14 -12.51 -5.30
CA ALA A 128 -11.96 -13.72 -5.21
C ALA A 128 -11.70 -14.58 -3.98
N HIS A 129 -10.43 -14.74 -3.57
CA HIS A 129 -10.05 -15.72 -2.54
C HIS A 129 -9.50 -15.07 -1.27
N ARG A 130 -10.21 -15.27 -0.14
CA ARG A 130 -9.81 -14.73 1.18
C ARG A 130 -8.43 -15.23 1.63
N ASN A 131 -8.12 -16.51 1.42
CA ASN A 131 -6.85 -17.10 1.84
C ASN A 131 -5.67 -16.51 1.05
N ILE A 132 -5.83 -16.33 -0.27
CA ILE A 132 -4.82 -15.68 -1.13
C ILE A 132 -4.58 -14.25 -0.67
N ARG A 133 -5.65 -13.48 -0.45
CA ARG A 133 -5.53 -12.10 0.02
C ARG A 133 -4.84 -11.99 1.37
N LYS A 134 -5.19 -12.83 2.35
CA LYS A 134 -4.54 -12.84 3.67
C LYS A 134 -3.06 -13.21 3.56
N PHE A 135 -2.73 -14.29 2.83
CA PHE A 135 -1.34 -14.70 2.58
C PHE A 135 -0.53 -13.60 1.90
N LEU A 136 -1.04 -13.00 0.81
CA LEU A 136 -0.34 -11.92 0.11
C LEU A 136 -0.24 -10.65 0.96
N LYS A 137 -1.26 -10.32 1.77
CA LYS A 137 -1.17 -9.21 2.72
C LYS A 137 -0.03 -9.44 3.72
N ASP A 138 0.10 -10.65 4.27
CA ASP A 138 1.15 -10.95 5.25
C ASP A 138 2.56 -10.90 4.63
N GLN A 139 2.71 -11.30 3.35
CA GLN A 139 3.99 -11.26 2.64
C GLN A 139 4.35 -9.86 2.12
N VAL A 140 3.38 -9.11 1.59
CA VAL A 140 3.61 -7.81 0.94
C VAL A 140 3.50 -6.65 1.92
N LEU A 141 2.52 -6.68 2.83
CA LEU A 141 2.19 -5.62 3.78
C LEU A 141 2.23 -6.13 5.23
N PRO A 142 3.41 -6.59 5.71
CA PRO A 142 3.53 -7.06 7.08
C PRO A 142 3.17 -5.95 8.08
N PRO A 143 2.73 -6.29 9.30
CA PRO A 143 2.41 -5.32 10.34
C PRO A 143 3.56 -4.31 10.54
N LEU A 144 3.23 -3.01 10.51
CA LEU A 144 4.20 -1.94 10.52
C LEU A 144 4.93 -1.89 11.85
N ARG A 145 6.26 -1.95 11.83
CA ARG A 145 7.10 -1.69 13.01
C ARG A 145 7.89 -0.41 12.87
N ASP A 146 8.41 -0.17 11.66
CA ASP A 146 9.14 1.03 11.31
C ASP A 146 8.24 2.01 10.53
N VAL A 147 8.04 3.20 11.11
CA VAL A 147 7.29 4.34 10.55
C VAL A 147 8.16 5.58 10.39
N THR A 148 9.47 5.45 10.57
CA THR A 148 10.42 6.58 10.46
C THR A 148 10.69 6.91 9.00
N ASN A 149 10.88 5.88 8.18
CA ASN A 149 11.19 6.01 6.77
C ASN A 149 9.93 6.19 5.92
N ARG A 150 10.08 6.92 4.81
CA ARG A 150 9.03 7.07 3.80
C ARG A 150 8.58 5.72 3.24
N PRO A 151 7.28 5.52 2.96
CA PRO A 151 6.76 4.29 2.37
C PRO A 151 7.42 3.87 1.05
N GLU A 152 7.86 4.81 0.22
CA GLU A 152 8.56 4.54 -1.03
C GLU A 152 10.06 4.20 -0.87
N VAL A 153 10.65 4.50 0.28
CA VAL A 153 12.08 4.28 0.55
C VAL A 153 12.30 2.90 1.16
N GLY A 154 13.14 2.09 0.51
CA GLY A 154 13.51 0.75 0.97
C GLY A 154 13.48 -0.30 -0.14
N SER A 155 13.93 -1.51 0.20
CA SER A 155 14.07 -2.66 -0.71
C SER A 155 12.97 -3.71 -0.57
N THR A 156 12.01 -3.53 0.34
CA THR A 156 10.93 -4.50 0.50
C THR A 156 9.94 -4.44 -0.67
N VAL A 157 9.18 -5.51 -0.90
CA VAL A 157 8.11 -5.57 -1.93
C VAL A 157 7.12 -4.41 -1.77
N ARG A 158 6.74 -4.07 -0.52
CA ARG A 158 5.93 -2.88 -0.22
C ARG A 158 6.53 -1.63 -0.83
N ASN A 159 7.79 -1.32 -0.48
CA ASN A 159 8.43 -0.08 -0.93
C ASN A 159 8.54 -0.02 -2.46
N LYS A 160 8.89 -1.15 -3.08
CA LYS A 160 8.95 -1.31 -4.54
C LYS A 160 7.59 -1.02 -5.19
N LEU A 161 6.49 -1.56 -4.66
CA LEU A 161 5.14 -1.33 -5.18
C LEU A 161 4.65 0.11 -4.94
N VAL A 162 4.95 0.71 -3.79
CA VAL A 162 4.61 2.11 -3.51
C VAL A 162 5.31 3.05 -4.50
N ARG A 163 6.58 2.78 -4.85
CA ARG A 163 7.29 3.52 -5.91
C ARG A 163 6.61 3.42 -7.27
N LEU A 164 5.96 2.30 -7.57
CA LEU A 164 5.24 2.13 -8.84
C LEU A 164 3.92 2.92 -8.88
N MET A 165 3.33 3.30 -7.75
CA MET A 165 2.09 4.11 -7.71
C MET A 165 2.27 5.51 -8.30
N THR A 166 3.49 6.01 -8.37
CA THR A 166 3.86 7.31 -8.96
C THR A 166 4.64 7.16 -10.27
N HIS A 167 4.62 5.98 -10.88
CA HIS A 167 5.27 5.72 -12.17
C HIS A 167 4.60 6.52 -13.30
N VAL A 168 5.40 6.87 -14.33
CA VAL A 168 4.95 7.67 -15.48
C VAL A 168 3.88 6.98 -16.33
N ASP A 169 3.96 5.66 -16.46
CA ASP A 169 2.96 4.85 -17.18
C ASP A 169 1.69 4.69 -16.35
N LEU A 170 0.55 5.12 -16.94
CA LEU A 170 -0.75 5.11 -16.27
C LEU A 170 -1.29 3.69 -16.01
N GLY A 171 -0.96 2.71 -16.84
CA GLY A 171 -1.38 1.33 -16.61
C GLY A 171 -0.65 0.72 -15.42
N VAL A 172 0.68 0.92 -15.36
CA VAL A 172 1.52 0.41 -14.27
C VAL A 172 1.14 1.06 -12.93
N LYS A 173 0.94 2.39 -12.90
CA LYS A 173 0.55 3.08 -11.66
C LYS A 173 -0.80 2.60 -11.15
N GLN A 174 -1.76 2.40 -12.05
CA GLN A 174 -3.12 2.01 -11.70
C GLN A 174 -3.16 0.59 -11.15
N ILE A 175 -2.49 -0.37 -11.81
CA ILE A 175 -2.51 -1.77 -11.38
C ILE A 175 -1.73 -1.98 -10.07
N ALA A 176 -0.60 -1.29 -9.87
CA ALA A 176 0.16 -1.37 -8.62
C ALA A 176 -0.66 -0.82 -7.44
N ALA A 177 -1.30 0.33 -7.64
CA ALA A 177 -2.15 0.94 -6.63
C ALA A 177 -3.42 0.10 -6.36
N GLU A 178 -4.02 -0.48 -7.40
CA GLU A 178 -5.17 -1.36 -7.26
C GLU A 178 -4.84 -2.64 -6.49
N PHE A 179 -3.69 -3.27 -6.77
CA PHE A 179 -3.23 -4.44 -6.04
C PHE A 179 -3.13 -4.17 -4.53
N LEU A 180 -2.43 -3.09 -4.14
CA LEU A 180 -2.31 -2.69 -2.74
C LEU A 180 -3.67 -2.38 -2.10
N PHE A 181 -4.57 -1.73 -2.84
CA PHE A 181 -5.91 -1.40 -2.36
C PHE A 181 -6.76 -2.64 -2.10
N VAL A 182 -6.70 -3.65 -2.97
CA VAL A 182 -7.39 -4.94 -2.77
C VAL A 182 -6.83 -5.69 -1.56
N LEU A 183 -5.51 -5.69 -1.35
CA LEU A 183 -4.90 -6.28 -0.13
C LEU A 183 -5.37 -5.56 1.14
N CYS A 184 -5.63 -4.25 1.05
CA CYS A 184 -6.20 -3.42 2.11
C CYS A 184 -7.74 -3.51 2.21
N LYS A 185 -8.38 -4.52 1.61
CA LYS A 185 -9.85 -4.71 1.60
C LYS A 185 -10.60 -3.49 1.04
N GLU A 186 -9.96 -2.77 0.13
CA GLU A 186 -10.48 -1.54 -0.50
C GLU A 186 -10.89 -0.46 0.52
N ARG A 187 -10.20 -0.40 1.68
CA ARG A 187 -10.36 0.68 2.67
C ARG A 187 -9.29 1.75 2.47
N VAL A 188 -9.71 3.01 2.39
CA VAL A 188 -8.78 4.14 2.23
C VAL A 188 -7.84 4.23 3.43
N ASP A 189 -8.36 4.21 4.66
CA ASP A 189 -7.54 4.34 5.88
C ASP A 189 -6.45 3.27 5.97
N SER A 190 -6.81 2.02 5.63
CA SER A 190 -5.87 0.91 5.65
C SER A 190 -4.81 1.03 4.57
N LEU A 191 -5.16 1.53 3.38
CA LEU A 191 -4.18 1.80 2.32
C LEU A 191 -3.21 2.91 2.74
N LEU A 192 -3.74 4.04 3.23
CA LEU A 192 -2.96 5.21 3.62
C LEU A 192 -1.91 4.89 4.69
N LYS A 193 -2.23 3.99 5.62
CA LYS A 193 -1.28 3.48 6.61
C LYS A 193 0.01 2.93 5.97
N TYR A 194 -0.09 2.25 4.83
CA TYR A 194 1.07 1.60 4.19
C TYR A 194 1.70 2.42 3.07
N THR A 195 0.97 3.36 2.46
CA THR A 195 1.44 4.07 1.26
C THR A 195 1.67 5.56 1.48
N GLY A 196 1.03 6.17 2.47
CA GLY A 196 0.88 7.63 2.55
C GLY A 196 -0.12 8.18 1.53
N TYR A 197 -0.71 9.34 1.84
CA TYR A 197 -1.72 9.98 0.99
C TYR A 197 -1.15 10.51 -0.32
N GLY A 198 0.08 11.02 -0.33
CA GLY A 198 0.72 11.52 -1.54
C GLY A 198 0.81 10.46 -2.65
N ASN A 199 1.28 9.25 -2.30
CA ASN A 199 1.38 8.13 -3.25
C ASN A 199 0.00 7.58 -3.64
N ALA A 200 -0.98 7.59 -2.72
CA ALA A 200 -2.33 7.07 -2.95
C ALA A 200 -3.25 8.05 -3.70
N ALA A 201 -2.96 9.36 -3.69
CA ALA A 201 -3.84 10.40 -4.20
C ALA A 201 -4.30 10.15 -5.65
N GLY A 202 -3.40 9.64 -6.51
CA GLY A 202 -3.74 9.32 -7.90
C GLY A 202 -4.82 8.23 -8.03
N LEU A 203 -4.76 7.19 -7.19
CA LEU A 203 -5.78 6.14 -7.14
C LEU A 203 -7.09 6.66 -6.54
N LEU A 204 -6.99 7.39 -5.42
CA LEU A 204 -8.15 7.93 -4.70
C LEU A 204 -8.94 8.91 -5.57
N ALA A 205 -8.25 9.77 -6.32
CA ALA A 205 -8.87 10.68 -7.28
C ALA A 205 -9.59 9.91 -8.39
N ALA A 206 -8.95 8.91 -8.98
CA ALA A 206 -9.55 8.09 -10.05
C ALA A 206 -10.80 7.31 -9.60
N ARG A 207 -10.88 6.96 -8.31
CA ARG A 207 -12.05 6.27 -7.71
C ARG A 207 -13.05 7.19 -7.01
N GLY A 208 -12.80 8.51 -6.96
CA GLY A 208 -13.67 9.43 -6.23
C GLY A 208 -13.66 9.27 -4.71
N LEU A 209 -12.58 8.70 -4.15
CA LEU A 209 -12.42 8.37 -2.73
C LEU A 209 -11.51 9.36 -1.98
N LEU A 210 -11.35 10.59 -2.48
CA LEU A 210 -10.51 11.62 -1.84
C LEU A 210 -11.04 12.03 -0.45
N ALA A 211 -12.35 11.96 -0.25
CA ALA A 211 -12.98 12.21 1.05
C ALA A 211 -12.90 11.00 2.02
N GLY A 212 -12.15 9.96 1.65
CA GLY A 212 -12.11 8.68 2.37
C GLY A 212 -13.24 7.73 1.98
N GLY A 213 -13.35 6.63 2.71
CA GLY A 213 -14.39 5.62 2.52
C GLY A 213 -13.86 4.23 2.16
N ARG A 214 -14.72 3.47 1.48
CA ARG A 214 -14.47 2.08 1.10
C ARG A 214 -14.90 1.88 -0.35
N GLY A 215 -14.20 1.00 -1.07
CA GLY A 215 -14.63 0.55 -2.39
C GLY A 215 -15.92 -0.27 -2.37
N ASP A 216 -16.44 -0.58 -3.55
CA ASP A 216 -17.74 -1.22 -3.73
C ASP A 216 -17.78 -2.69 -3.29
N ASN A 217 -16.62 -3.35 -3.11
CA ASN A 217 -16.56 -4.78 -2.81
C ASN A 217 -16.78 -5.10 -1.32
N TRP A 218 -17.53 -6.18 -1.08
CA TRP A 218 -17.77 -6.71 0.26
C TRP A 218 -16.61 -7.57 0.76
N TYR A 219 -16.02 -7.18 1.90
CA TYR A 219 -14.98 -7.96 2.58
C TYR A 219 -15.36 -8.27 4.03
N SER A 220 -14.86 -9.40 4.55
CA SER A 220 -15.00 -9.79 5.95
C SER A 220 -14.44 -8.72 6.89
N GLU A 221 -15.04 -8.62 8.08
CA GLU A 221 -14.59 -7.69 9.14
C GLU A 221 -13.11 -7.88 9.53
N ASP A 222 -12.53 -6.81 10.08
CA ASP A 222 -11.10 -6.71 10.35
C ASP A 222 -10.70 -7.35 11.67
N GLU A 223 -9.55 -8.02 11.64
CA GLU A 223 -8.72 -8.22 12.83
C GLU A 223 -7.81 -6.97 12.92
N ASP A 224 -7.68 -6.39 14.11
CA ASP A 224 -6.76 -5.26 14.32
C ASP A 224 -5.33 -5.73 14.09
N THR A 225 -4.72 -5.29 12.99
CA THR A 225 -3.32 -5.60 12.64
C THR A 225 -2.37 -4.49 13.08
N ASP A 226 -2.85 -3.48 13.82
CA ASP A 226 -2.02 -2.37 14.27
C ASP A 226 -1.12 -2.85 15.42
N THR A 227 0.18 -2.69 15.22
CA THR A 227 1.19 -2.94 16.25
C THR A 227 1.13 -1.83 17.30
N GLU A 228 1.60 -2.14 18.51
CA GLU A 228 1.66 -1.15 19.59
C GLU A 228 2.59 0.02 19.23
N GLU A 229 3.67 -0.23 18.49
CA GLU A 229 4.56 0.82 17.97
C GLU A 229 3.80 1.78 17.04
N TYR A 230 2.98 1.23 16.13
CA TYR A 230 2.19 2.04 15.20
C TYR A 230 1.13 2.87 15.93
N LYS A 231 0.43 2.29 16.92
CA LYS A 231 -0.60 3.00 17.71
C LYS A 231 -0.02 4.22 18.43
N ASN A 232 1.18 4.10 18.97
CA ASN A 232 1.88 5.20 19.66
C ASN A 232 2.36 6.28 18.69
N ALA A 233 2.83 5.90 17.50
CA ALA A 233 3.33 6.84 16.51
C ALA A 233 2.23 7.52 15.67
N LYS A 234 1.06 6.88 15.52
CA LYS A 234 -0.08 7.35 14.73
C LYS A 234 -0.41 8.85 14.83
N PRO A 235 -0.47 9.49 16.03
CA PRO A 235 -0.77 10.92 16.11
C PRO A 235 0.30 11.82 15.48
N ASN A 236 1.54 11.33 15.38
CA ASN A 236 2.69 12.10 14.91
C ASN A 236 3.08 11.76 13.45
N ILE A 237 2.35 10.85 12.80
CA ILE A 237 2.59 10.51 11.39
C ILE A 237 1.94 11.56 10.51
N ASN A 238 2.72 12.14 9.60
CA ASN A 238 2.18 13.03 8.58
C ASN A 238 1.38 12.19 7.57
N LEU A 239 0.07 12.47 7.43
CA LEU A 239 -0.80 11.70 6.53
C LEU A 239 -0.38 11.81 5.06
N ILE A 240 0.23 12.93 4.65
CA ILE A 240 0.65 13.16 3.27
C ILE A 240 1.83 12.26 2.93
N THR A 241 2.86 12.28 3.76
CA THR A 241 4.12 11.58 3.49
C THR A 241 4.13 10.15 4.04
N GLY A 242 3.21 9.80 4.95
CA GLY A 242 3.05 8.47 5.52
C GLY A 242 4.19 8.06 6.47
N HIS A 243 5.00 9.01 6.94
CA HIS A 243 6.07 8.77 7.90
C HIS A 243 6.06 9.79 9.04
N LEU A 244 6.79 9.47 10.10
CA LEU A 244 7.07 10.40 11.18
C LEU A 244 8.13 11.39 10.70
N GLU A 245 7.77 12.66 10.59
CA GLU A 245 8.70 13.75 10.29
C GLU A 245 9.37 14.18 11.60
N GLU A 246 10.71 14.21 11.61
CA GLU A 246 11.41 14.85 12.71
C GLU A 246 11.03 16.34 12.71
N PRO A 247 10.73 16.92 13.88
CA PRO A 247 10.39 18.33 13.96
C PRO A 247 11.59 19.12 13.42
N MET A 248 11.35 19.87 12.34
CA MET A 248 12.37 20.74 11.78
C MET A 248 12.79 21.76 12.85
N PRO A 249 14.10 22.02 13.02
CA PRO A 249 14.55 23.10 13.89
C PRO A 249 13.86 24.40 13.46
N ASN A 250 13.39 25.22 14.40
CA ASN A 250 12.78 26.47 13.99
C ASN A 250 13.89 27.35 13.38
N PRO A 251 13.72 27.87 12.15
CA PRO A 251 14.75 28.69 11.51
C PRO A 251 15.14 29.94 12.32
N ILE A 252 14.24 30.37 13.21
CA ILE A 252 14.44 31.50 14.12
C ILE A 252 15.39 31.18 15.29
N ASP A 253 15.64 29.90 15.60
CA ASP A 253 16.47 29.50 16.74
C ASP A 253 17.97 29.77 16.49
N GLU A 254 18.39 29.86 15.22
CA GLU A 254 19.75 30.21 14.81
C GLU A 254 19.96 31.72 14.59
N MET A 255 18.88 32.51 14.59
CA MET A 255 18.94 33.94 14.32
C MET A 255 19.18 34.76 15.59
N THR A 256 20.00 35.81 15.47
CA THR A 256 20.10 36.81 16.54
C THR A 256 18.81 37.62 16.64
N GLU A 257 18.54 38.22 17.81
CA GLU A 257 17.30 38.99 18.03
C GLU A 257 17.18 40.17 17.04
N GLU A 258 18.29 40.83 16.71
CA GLU A 258 18.33 41.88 15.68
C GLU A 258 17.95 41.36 14.28
N GLN A 259 18.40 40.16 13.91
CA GLN A 259 18.03 39.56 12.63
C GLN A 259 16.54 39.21 12.58
N LYS A 260 15.97 38.75 13.70
CA LYS A 260 14.53 38.46 13.81
C LYS A 260 13.72 39.73 13.63
N GLU A 261 14.11 40.83 14.29
CA GLU A 261 13.43 42.12 14.15
C GLU A 261 13.49 42.63 12.70
N TYR A 262 14.65 42.51 12.04
CA TYR A 262 14.80 42.93 10.65
C TYR A 262 13.92 42.13 9.68
N GLU A 263 13.89 40.79 9.81
CA GLU A 263 13.03 39.92 9.01
C GLU A 263 11.54 40.16 9.31
N ALA A 264 11.17 40.42 10.57
CA ALA A 264 9.81 40.80 10.95
C ALA A 264 9.39 42.12 10.28
N MET A 265 10.27 43.13 10.29
CA MET A 265 10.01 44.42 9.61
C MET A 265 9.87 44.24 8.10
N LYS A 266 10.66 43.35 7.49
CA LYS A 266 10.56 43.00 6.07
C LYS A 266 9.24 42.32 5.74
N LEU A 267 8.78 41.40 6.59
CA LEU A 267 7.47 40.74 6.46
C LEU A 267 6.32 41.74 6.55
N VAL A 268 6.37 42.65 7.54
CA VAL A 268 5.37 43.71 7.69
C VAL A 268 5.32 44.59 6.43
N ASN A 269 6.48 44.98 5.90
CA ASN A 269 6.55 45.77 4.67
C ASN A 269 6.01 45.01 3.44
N MET A 270 6.24 43.69 3.35
CA MET A 270 5.66 42.87 2.28
C MET A 270 4.14 42.75 2.41
N LEU A 271 3.63 42.55 3.64
CA LEU A 271 2.21 42.44 3.91
C LEU A 271 1.48 43.76 3.61
N ASP A 272 2.06 44.90 4.00
CA ASP A 272 1.55 46.24 3.67
C ASP A 272 1.49 46.46 2.16
N LYS A 273 2.54 46.06 1.41
CA LYS A 273 2.52 46.15 -0.07
C LYS A 273 1.39 45.32 -0.68
N LEU A 274 1.25 44.06 -0.27
CA LEU A 274 0.21 43.16 -0.79
C LEU A 274 -1.20 43.64 -0.43
N SER A 275 -1.37 44.24 0.76
CA SER A 275 -2.63 44.84 1.17
C SER A 275 -2.97 46.10 0.36
N ARG A 276 -1.99 46.97 0.09
CA ARG A 276 -2.18 48.20 -0.70
C ARG A 276 -2.44 47.94 -2.17
N GLU A 277 -1.87 46.87 -2.72
CA GLU A 277 -2.11 46.41 -4.08
C GLU A 277 -3.42 45.59 -4.22
N GLU A 278 -4.21 45.47 -3.14
CA GLU A 278 -5.45 44.68 -3.06
C GLU A 278 -5.30 43.19 -3.43
N LEU A 279 -4.09 42.66 -3.39
CA LEU A 279 -3.82 41.23 -3.64
C LEU A 279 -4.18 40.35 -2.45
N LEU A 280 -4.11 40.90 -1.23
CA LEU A 280 -4.56 40.25 0.00
C LEU A 280 -5.63 41.11 0.66
N LYS A 281 -6.82 40.54 0.85
CA LYS A 281 -7.91 41.16 1.60
C LYS A 281 -8.16 40.37 2.88
N PRO A 282 -8.05 40.99 4.08
CA PRO A 282 -8.36 40.31 5.32
C PRO A 282 -9.84 39.89 5.31
N MET A 283 -10.11 38.63 5.67
CA MET A 283 -11.47 38.08 5.77
C MET A 283 -11.74 37.68 7.22
N GLY A 284 -12.95 37.97 7.71
CA GLY A 284 -13.48 37.51 8.98
C GLY A 284 -14.56 36.44 8.79
N LEU A 285 -14.73 35.59 9.81
CA LEU A 285 -15.89 34.71 9.91
C LEU A 285 -17.03 35.47 10.60
N LYS A 286 -18.22 35.40 10.01
CA LYS A 286 -19.45 35.81 10.66
C LYS A 286 -19.96 34.73 11.63
N PRO A 287 -20.84 35.09 12.58
CA PRO A 287 -21.50 34.13 13.47
C PRO A 287 -22.31 33.05 12.73
N ASP A 288 -22.71 33.31 11.49
CA ASP A 288 -23.42 32.37 10.61
C ASP A 288 -22.47 31.39 9.87
N GLY A 289 -21.15 31.50 10.08
CA GLY A 289 -20.13 30.67 9.45
C GLY A 289 -19.73 31.10 8.04
N THR A 290 -20.28 32.21 7.51
CA THR A 290 -19.88 32.76 6.22
C THR A 290 -18.64 33.64 6.32
N ILE A 291 -17.86 33.70 5.24
CA ILE A 291 -16.62 34.49 5.14
C ILE A 291 -16.91 35.83 4.47
N THR A 292 -16.58 36.93 5.14
CA THR A 292 -16.71 38.31 4.61
C THR A 292 -15.46 39.13 4.88
N PRO A 293 -15.23 40.27 4.19
CA PRO A 293 -14.14 41.16 4.54
C PRO A 293 -14.11 41.48 6.03
N LEU A 294 -12.91 41.52 6.61
CA LEU A 294 -12.73 41.67 8.06
C LEU A 294 -13.38 42.95 8.60
N GLU A 295 -13.37 44.04 7.84
CA GLU A 295 -14.02 45.31 8.17
C GLU A 295 -15.54 45.15 8.37
N GLU A 296 -16.19 44.35 7.52
CA GLU A 296 -17.62 44.06 7.63
C GLU A 296 -17.92 43.13 8.79
N ALA A 297 -17.04 42.16 9.06
CA ALA A 297 -17.18 41.28 10.21
C ALA A 297 -17.05 42.06 11.53
N LEU A 298 -16.07 42.96 11.64
CA LEU A 298 -15.83 43.78 12.84
C LEU A 298 -16.96 44.77 13.13
N ASN A 299 -17.55 45.38 12.10
CA ASN A 299 -18.68 46.30 12.26
C ASN A 299 -19.96 45.61 12.78
N GLN A 300 -20.08 44.28 12.69
CA GLN A 300 -21.21 43.54 13.26
C GLN A 300 -21.00 43.19 14.74
N TYR A 301 -19.74 43.04 15.17
CA TYR A 301 -19.41 42.82 16.58
C TYR A 301 -19.62 44.09 17.42
N SER A 302 -19.29 45.28 16.90
CA SER A 302 -19.52 46.55 17.59
C SER A 302 -21.02 46.86 17.81
N VAL A 303 -21.88 46.48 16.86
CA VAL A 303 -23.34 46.66 16.97
C VAL A 303 -23.97 45.73 18.02
N LEU A 304 -23.35 44.58 18.32
CA LEU A 304 -23.83 43.66 19.36
C LEU A 304 -23.46 44.14 20.77
N GLU A 305 -22.33 44.84 20.95
CA GLU A 305 -21.98 45.41 22.26
C GLU A 305 -22.90 46.57 22.67
N GLU A 306 -23.26 47.47 21.74
CA GLU A 306 -24.14 48.61 22.02
C GLU A 306 -25.60 48.20 22.34
N THR A 307 -26.06 47.02 21.91
CA THR A 307 -27.42 46.55 22.18
C THR A 307 -27.56 45.77 23.50
N SER A 308 -26.46 45.53 24.21
CA SER A 308 -26.46 44.81 25.49
C SER A 308 -26.50 45.71 26.74
N SER A 309 -26.45 47.05 26.59
CA SER A 309 -26.33 47.98 27.72
C SER A 309 -27.62 48.69 28.14
N ASP A 310 -28.80 48.36 27.61
CA ASP A 310 -30.07 48.94 28.07
C ASP A 310 -31.12 47.85 28.29
N THR A 311 -31.17 47.29 29.50
CA THR A 311 -32.40 46.85 30.17
C THR A 311 -32.17 46.81 31.69
N ASP A 312 -32.60 47.89 32.37
CA ASP A 312 -33.15 47.84 33.74
C ASP A 312 -34.64 47.43 33.66
#